data_AF-A0AAJ5W2M1-F1
#
_entry.id   AF-A0AAJ5W2M1-F1
#
_cell.length_a   1.000
_cell.length_b   1.000
_cell.length_c   1.000
_cell.angle_alpha   90.00
_cell.angle_beta   90.00
_cell.angle_gamma   90.00
#
_symmetry.space_group_name_H-M   'P 1'
#
loop_
_entity.id
_entity.type
_entity.pdbx_description
1 polymer ?
#
loop_
_entity_poly.entity_id
_entity_poly.type
_entity_poly.pdbx_seq_one_letter_code
_entity_poly.pdbx_strand_id
1 'polypeptide(L)'
;MDDVSIDDAALRSATARLLGAARTVLEAGRLAPVDPGAVASPEVVAPLTEVTGEQHERAAHIAHVLETSGRMPGRAVAVFGALDGAMARPS
;
A
#
# COMPACT_ATOMS: atom_id res chain seq x y z
N MET A 1 -23.20 16.94 24.52
CA MET A 1 -23.04 16.07 23.34
C MET A 1 -21.71 16.47 22.77
N ASP A 2 -20.66 15.70 23.05
CA ASP A 2 -19.33 16.05 22.58
C ASP A 2 -19.30 15.80 21.07
N ASP A 3 -19.03 16.86 20.32
CA ASP A 3 -18.88 16.80 18.88
C ASP A 3 -17.73 15.84 18.59
N VAL A 4 -18.04 14.69 17.99
CA VAL A 4 -17.01 13.76 17.49
C VAL A 4 -16.41 14.41 16.25
N SER A 5 -15.48 15.34 16.47
CA SER A 5 -14.72 15.97 15.39
C SER A 5 -13.73 14.96 14.85
N ILE A 6 -13.87 14.66 13.57
CA ILE A 6 -12.97 13.75 12.87
C ILE A 6 -11.90 14.60 12.20
N ASP A 7 -10.65 14.35 12.59
CA ASP A 7 -9.49 15.01 11.99
C ASP A 7 -9.24 14.46 10.57
N ASP A 8 -9.90 15.10 9.61
CA ASP A 8 -9.77 14.79 8.18
C ASP A 8 -8.30 14.91 7.69
N ALA A 9 -7.54 15.85 8.24
CA ALA A 9 -6.12 16.00 7.88
C ALA A 9 -5.30 14.79 8.37
N ALA A 10 -5.58 14.29 9.58
CA ALA A 10 -4.95 13.08 10.09
C ALA A 10 -5.31 11.83 9.26
N LEU A 11 -6.57 11.67 8.84
CA LEU A 11 -7.00 10.57 7.98
C LEU A 11 -6.35 10.61 6.60
N ARG A 12 -6.34 11.78 5.94
CA ARG A 12 -5.67 11.98 4.64
C ARG A 12 -4.17 11.70 4.75
N SER A 13 -3.53 12.16 5.82
CA SER A 13 -2.12 11.87 6.12
C SER A 13 -1.86 10.37 6.31
N ALA A 14 -2.74 9.66 7.03
CA ALA A 14 -2.65 8.22 7.20
C ALA A 14 -2.78 7.47 5.86
N THR A 15 -3.76 7.83 5.01
CA THR A 15 -3.90 7.26 3.67
C THR A 15 -2.64 7.49 2.82
N ALA A 16 -2.11 8.72 2.79
CA ALA A 16 -0.91 9.04 2.02
C ALA A 16 0.30 8.21 2.46
N ARG A 17 0.50 8.04 3.78
CA ARG A 17 1.58 7.22 4.34
C ARG A 17 1.45 5.75 3.94
N LEU A 18 0.25 5.18 4.03
CA LEU A 18 0.01 3.77 3.66
C LEU A 18 0.24 3.52 2.16
N LEU A 19 -0.24 4.41 1.30
CA LEU A 19 -0.01 4.31 -0.15
C LEU A 19 1.46 4.54 -0.52
N GLY A 20 2.16 5.44 0.18
CA GLY A 20 3.60 5.64 0.03
C GLY A 20 4.40 4.41 0.44
N ALA A 21 4.06 3.80 1.58
CA ALA A 21 4.66 2.57 2.06
C ALA A 21 4.41 1.40 1.09
N ALA A 22 3.19 1.26 0.56
CA ALA A 22 2.86 0.23 -0.44
C ALA A 22 3.78 0.31 -1.66
N ARG A 23 3.94 1.50 -2.24
CA ARG A 23 4.88 1.73 -3.35
C ARG A 23 6.30 1.39 -2.97
N THR A 24 6.76 1.84 -1.80
CA THR A 24 8.12 1.59 -1.34
C THR A 24 8.41 0.09 -1.21
N VAL A 25 7.48 -0.67 -0.63
CA VAL A 25 7.60 -2.14 -0.50
C VAL A 25 7.62 -2.81 -1.87
N LEU A 26 6.73 -2.40 -2.79
CA LEU A 26 6.66 -2.98 -4.13
C LEU A 26 7.97 -2.79 -4.90
N GLU A 27 8.54 -1.58 -4.85
CA GLU A 27 9.82 -1.28 -5.49
C GLU A 27 10.98 -2.05 -4.83
N ALA A 28 10.99 -2.15 -3.50
CA ALA A 28 12.03 -2.91 -2.77
C ALA A 28 12.01 -4.41 -3.11
N GLY A 29 10.84 -4.98 -3.41
CA GLY A 29 10.71 -6.37 -3.83
C GLY A 29 10.99 -6.62 -5.31
N ARG A 30 11.24 -5.57 -6.11
CA ARG A 30 11.49 -5.69 -7.54
C ARG A 30 12.97 -5.97 -7.81
N LEU A 31 13.39 -7.20 -7.48
CA LEU A 31 14.74 -7.67 -7.75
C LEU A 31 14.95 -7.84 -9.27
N ALA A 32 16.19 -7.59 -9.72
CA ALA A 32 16.56 -7.81 -11.11
C ALA A 32 16.45 -9.30 -11.46
N PRO A 33 16.07 -9.64 -12.71
CA PRO A 33 16.08 -11.02 -13.18
C PRO A 33 17.47 -11.63 -13.04
N VAL A 34 17.52 -12.92 -12.69
CA VAL A 34 18.79 -13.66 -12.66
C VAL A 34 19.26 -13.91 -14.09
N ASP A 35 20.43 -13.37 -14.44
CA ASP A 35 21.10 -13.66 -15.71
C ASP A 35 21.92 -14.95 -15.59
N PRO A 36 21.55 -16.05 -16.29
CA PRO A 36 22.30 -17.30 -16.24
C PRO A 36 23.75 -17.15 -16.72
N GLY A 37 24.06 -16.18 -17.59
CA GLY A 37 25.40 -15.91 -18.07
C GLY A 37 26.30 -15.20 -17.06
N ALA A 38 25.71 -14.56 -16.04
CA ALA A 38 26.42 -13.88 -14.96
C ALA A 38 26.69 -14.80 -13.75
N VAL A 39 26.05 -15.98 -13.69
CA VAL A 39 26.20 -16.93 -12.58
C VAL A 39 27.18 -18.03 -12.98
N ALA A 40 28.26 -18.17 -12.20
CA ALA A 40 29.33 -19.13 -12.49
C ALA A 40 28.89 -20.61 -12.41
N SER A 41 27.80 -20.91 -11.70
CA SER A 41 27.26 -22.27 -11.55
C SER A 41 25.79 -22.35 -11.96
N PRO A 42 25.44 -23.16 -12.99
CA PRO A 42 24.06 -23.36 -13.43
C PRO A 42 23.13 -23.89 -12.33
N GLU A 43 23.67 -24.65 -11.37
CA GLU A 43 22.94 -25.23 -10.25
C GLU A 43 22.37 -24.16 -9.31
N VAL A 44 22.95 -22.96 -9.32
CA VAL A 44 22.57 -21.84 -8.44
C VAL A 44 21.56 -20.91 -9.13
N VAL A 45 21.42 -20.96 -10.46
CA VAL A 45 20.51 -20.11 -11.22
C VAL A 45 19.05 -20.36 -10.85
N ALA A 46 18.63 -21.63 -10.76
CA ALA A 46 17.24 -21.97 -10.44
C ALA A 46 16.85 -21.54 -9.02
N PRO A 47 17.62 -21.85 -7.96
CA PRO A 47 17.33 -21.33 -6.61
C PRO A 47 17.31 -19.81 -6.52
N LEU A 48 18.24 -19.10 -7.18
CA LEU A 48 18.22 -17.64 -7.19
C LEU A 48 16.98 -17.09 -7.89
N THR A 49 16.57 -17.70 -9.00
CA THR A 49 15.36 -17.30 -9.73
C THR A 49 14.12 -17.48 -8.85
N GLU A 50 14.02 -18.62 -8.15
CA GLU A 50 12.94 -18.89 -7.20
C GLU A 50 12.89 -17.84 -6.09
N VAL A 51 14.04 -17.56 -5.45
CA VAL A 51 14.13 -16.52 -4.40
C VAL A 51 13.72 -15.15 -4.93
N THR A 52 14.16 -14.76 -6.12
CA THR A 52 13.74 -13.47 -6.71
C THR A 52 12.23 -13.41 -6.96
N GLY A 53 11.62 -14.51 -7.41
CA GLY A 53 10.18 -14.63 -7.60
C GLY A 53 9.41 -14.53 -6.29
N GLU A 54 9.80 -15.32 -5.29
CA GLU A 54 9.17 -15.29 -3.96
C GLU A 54 9.23 -13.91 -3.31
N GLN A 55 10.37 -13.22 -3.41
CA GLN A 55 10.51 -11.87 -2.85
C GLN A 55 9.58 -10.89 -3.54
N HIS A 56 9.45 -10.98 -4.87
CA HIS A 56 8.53 -10.15 -5.63
C HIS A 56 7.08 -10.39 -5.23
N GLU A 57 6.65 -11.65 -5.13
CA GLU A 57 5.30 -12.03 -4.74
C GLU A 57 4.96 -11.57 -3.32
N ARG A 58 5.87 -11.76 -2.36
CA ARG A 58 5.69 -11.30 -0.98
C ARG A 58 5.56 -9.78 -0.90
N ALA A 59 6.41 -9.05 -1.62
CA ALA A 59 6.34 -7.60 -1.66
C ALA A 59 5.03 -7.10 -2.29
N ALA A 60 4.58 -7.72 -3.39
CA ALA A 60 3.30 -7.42 -4.02
C ALA A 60 2.12 -7.67 -3.06
N HIS A 61 2.15 -8.77 -2.31
CA HIS A 61 1.14 -9.06 -1.30
C HIS A 61 1.09 -8.00 -0.19
N ILE A 62 2.24 -7.65 0.39
CA ILE A 62 2.32 -6.63 1.45
C ILE A 62 1.87 -5.26 0.93
N ALA A 63 2.30 -4.88 -0.27
CA ALA A 63 1.86 -3.63 -0.91
C ALA A 63 0.33 -3.61 -1.09
N HIS A 64 -0.27 -4.72 -1.53
CA HIS A 64 -1.72 -4.83 -1.66
C HIS A 64 -2.47 -4.67 -0.33
N VAL A 65 -1.96 -5.27 0.75
CA VAL A 65 -2.52 -5.09 2.09
C VAL A 65 -2.46 -3.62 2.51
N LEU A 66 -1.30 -2.97 2.33
CA LEU A 66 -1.12 -1.55 2.67
C LEU A 66 -2.04 -0.63 1.87
N GLU A 67 -2.22 -0.87 0.56
CA GLU A 67 -3.18 -0.13 -0.25
C GLU A 67 -4.61 -0.31 0.24
N THR A 68 -4.99 -1.54 0.55
CA THR A 68 -6.34 -1.87 1.03
C THR A 68 -6.61 -1.20 2.38
N SER A 69 -5.65 -1.26 3.30
CA SER A 69 -5.71 -0.54 4.58
C SER A 69 -5.78 0.97 4.36
N GLY A 70 -5.06 1.52 3.37
CA GLY A 70 -5.08 2.96 3.06
C GLY A 70 -6.42 3.46 2.51
N ARG A 71 -7.21 2.60 1.87
CA ARG A 71 -8.56 2.93 1.37
C ARG A 71 -9.61 3.06 2.48
N MET A 72 -9.41 2.40 3.63
CA MET A 72 -10.37 2.44 4.74
C MET A 72 -10.49 3.83 5.38
N PRO A 73 -9.40 4.53 5.74
CA PRO A 73 -9.45 5.93 6.15
C PRO A 73 -10.02 6.85 5.07
N GLY A 74 -9.70 6.63 3.80
CA GLY A 74 -10.23 7.44 2.70
C GLY A 74 -11.75 7.30 2.52
N ARG A 75 -12.30 6.10 2.74
CA ARG A 75 -13.75 5.86 2.77
C ARG A 75 -14.40 6.55 3.97
N ALA A 76 -13.75 6.53 5.14
CA ALA A 76 -14.25 7.22 6.32
C ALA A 76 -14.34 8.74 6.06
N VAL A 77 -13.29 9.37 5.53
CA VAL A 77 -13.28 10.79 5.11
C VAL A 77 -14.45 11.11 4.19
N ALA A 78 -14.67 10.31 3.15
CA ALA A 78 -15.73 10.54 2.19
C ALA A 78 -17.14 10.46 2.81
N VAL A 79 -17.35 9.52 3.75
CA VAL A 79 -18.63 9.38 4.45
C VAL A 79 -18.88 10.56 5.38
N PHE A 80 -17.89 10.97 6.17
CA PHE A 80 -18.05 12.07 7.13
C PHE A 80 -18.23 13.42 6.42
N GLY A 81 -17.45 13.70 5.37
CA GLY A 81 -17.64 14.92 4.56
C GLY A 81 -19.04 14.99 3.90
N ALA A 82 -19.61 13.85 3.50
CA ALA A 82 -20.97 13.80 2.97
C ALA A 82 -22.04 14.07 4.06
N LEU A 83 -21.83 13.56 5.28
CA LEU A 83 -22.72 13.80 6.42
C LEU A 83 -22.68 15.27 6.86
N ASP A 84 -21.49 15.86 7.00
CA ASP A 84 -21.33 17.28 7.35
C ASP A 84 -21.97 18.19 6.29
N GLY A 85 -21.74 17.89 5.00
CA GLY A 85 -22.36 18.63 3.90
C GLY A 85 -23.88 18.51 3.84
N ALA A 86 -24.46 17.42 4.32
CA ALA A 86 -25.91 17.24 4.43
C ALA A 86 -26.50 18.02 5.61
N MET A 87 -25.81 18.05 6.76
CA MET A 87 -26.24 18.80 7.95
C MET A 87 -26.11 20.33 7.78
N ALA A 88 -25.19 20.79 6.94
CA ALA A 88 -24.96 22.22 6.68
C ALA A 88 -25.96 22.86 5.68
N ARG A 89 -26.84 22.07 5.04
CA ARG A 89 -27.85 22.61 4.12
C ARG A 89 -29.11 23.01 4.91
N PRO A 90 -29.55 24.29 4.88
CA PRO A 90 -30.81 24.67 5.49
C PRO A 90 -31.98 24.05 4.70
N SER A 91 -33.01 23.63 5.44
CA SER A 91 -34.27 23.05 4.95
C SER A 91 -35.03 23.97 4.00
#